data_AF-A0A969GJ86-F1
#
_entry.id   AF-A0A969GJ86-F1
#
_cell.length_a   1.000
_cell.length_b   1.000
_cell.length_c   1.000
_cell.angle_alpha   90.00
_cell.angle_beta   90.00
_cell.angle_gamma   90.00
#
_symmetry.space_group_name_H-M   'P 1'
#
loop_
_entity.id
_entity.type
_entity.pdbx_description
1 polymer ?
#
loop_
_entity_poly.entity_id
_entity_poly.type
_entity_poly.pdbx_seq_one_letter_code
_entity_poly.pdbx_strand_id
1 'polypeptide(L)'
;MGLKRKWANAPVYRLLGGPTRETIPAYASMLGYSLDPELVQERAQEVVRQGYGATKWFFRDGPTDGVAGMHRNLRLVRTLRESVGPDVDIMLDAWMSWDVPYTIQMAARMEEYMPRWIEEPVLPDKIAQYAEIRRNVRVPISGGEHEYTRWGLKALMDAGACDVLQPDIYWAGGISEMMKICALASAYDLPIILTAILHRPARI
;
A
#
# COMPACT_ATOMS: atom_id res chain seq x y z
N MET A 1 13.62 -17.91 -11.32
CA MET A 1 12.39 -18.59 -11.78
C MET A 1 12.16 -18.55 -13.29
N GLY A 2 12.63 -17.53 -14.02
CA GLY A 2 12.43 -17.44 -15.48
C GLY A 2 12.97 -18.63 -16.29
N LEU A 3 14.09 -19.24 -15.89
CA LEU A 3 14.62 -20.45 -16.54
C LEU A 3 13.80 -21.70 -16.19
N LYS A 4 13.51 -21.92 -14.89
CA LYS A 4 12.74 -23.07 -14.41
C LYS A 4 11.38 -23.20 -15.09
N ARG A 5 10.66 -22.08 -15.28
CA ARG A 5 9.35 -22.08 -15.99
C ARG A 5 9.45 -22.54 -17.44
N LYS A 6 10.53 -22.15 -18.14
CA LYS A 6 10.75 -22.51 -19.55
C LYS A 6 11.05 -23.99 -19.67
N TRP A 7 11.92 -24.50 -18.79
CA TRP A 7 12.29 -25.91 -18.78
C TRP A 7 11.10 -26.83 -18.42
N ALA A 8 10.30 -26.44 -17.43
CA ALA A 8 9.14 -27.22 -17.00
C ALA A 8 7.89 -27.02 -17.89
N ASN A 9 7.95 -26.16 -18.92
CA ASN A 9 6.82 -25.74 -19.74
C ASN A 9 5.55 -25.41 -18.92
N ALA A 10 5.73 -24.72 -17.80
CA ALA A 10 4.65 -24.42 -16.84
C ALA A 10 4.77 -22.98 -16.34
N PRO A 11 3.66 -22.28 -16.07
CA PRO A 11 3.72 -20.94 -15.51
C PRO A 11 4.33 -20.97 -14.09
N VAL A 12 4.96 -19.86 -13.67
CA VAL A 12 5.72 -19.79 -12.41
C VAL A 12 4.88 -20.21 -11.21
N TYR A 13 3.62 -19.76 -11.11
CA TYR A 13 2.75 -20.08 -9.97
C TYR A 13 2.49 -21.60 -9.82
N ARG A 14 2.47 -22.38 -10.91
CA ARG A 14 2.36 -23.85 -10.84
C ARG A 14 3.57 -24.47 -10.18
N LEU A 15 4.76 -23.90 -10.43
CA LEU A 15 6.00 -24.34 -9.79
C LEU A 15 6.09 -23.91 -8.31
N LEU A 16 5.26 -22.96 -7.87
CA LEU A 16 5.23 -22.45 -6.50
C LEU A 16 4.14 -23.09 -5.62
N GLY A 17 3.40 -24.08 -6.14
CA GLY A 17 2.34 -24.77 -5.39
C GLY A 17 0.98 -24.80 -6.08
N GLY A 18 0.82 -24.10 -7.21
CA GLY A 18 -0.43 -24.09 -7.97
C GLY A 18 -1.39 -22.96 -7.58
N PRO A 19 -2.57 -22.89 -8.23
CA PRO A 19 -3.54 -21.84 -7.97
C PRO A 19 -4.23 -22.05 -6.62
N THR A 20 -4.30 -20.99 -5.80
CA THR A 20 -5.10 -20.95 -4.58
C THR A 20 -6.41 -20.17 -4.75
N ARG A 21 -6.61 -19.55 -5.91
CA ARG A 21 -7.79 -18.80 -6.34
C ARG A 21 -7.83 -18.71 -7.86
N GLU A 22 -9.00 -18.41 -8.41
CA GLU A 22 -9.20 -18.24 -9.85
C GLU A 22 -8.77 -16.86 -10.35
N THR A 23 -9.07 -15.82 -9.58
CA THR A 23 -8.74 -14.42 -9.90
C THR A 23 -8.04 -13.75 -8.72
N ILE A 24 -7.19 -12.75 -9.00
CA ILE A 24 -6.52 -11.95 -7.98
C ILE A 24 -7.09 -10.52 -8.08
N PRO A 25 -7.78 -10.02 -7.04
CA PRO A 25 -8.19 -8.63 -7.00
C PRO A 25 -6.98 -7.70 -7.12
N ALA A 26 -7.13 -6.64 -7.90
CA ALA A 26 -6.14 -5.58 -8.02
C ALA A 26 -6.77 -4.25 -7.59
N TYR A 27 -5.93 -3.33 -7.15
CA TYR A 27 -6.32 -1.94 -6.93
C TYR A 27 -5.58 -1.05 -7.91
N ALA A 28 -6.19 0.06 -8.29
CA ALA A 28 -5.58 1.01 -9.21
C ALA A 28 -4.77 2.06 -8.42
N SER A 29 -3.44 2.09 -8.62
CA SER A 29 -2.53 3.06 -8.01
C SER A 29 -2.43 4.33 -8.85
N MET A 30 -2.69 5.49 -8.23
CA MET A 30 -2.76 6.80 -8.91
C MET A 30 -1.47 7.61 -8.72
N LEU A 31 -0.33 6.93 -8.64
CA LEU A 31 0.96 7.60 -8.53
C LEU A 31 1.19 8.53 -9.73
N GLY A 32 1.56 9.78 -9.46
CA GLY A 32 1.86 10.79 -10.48
C GLY A 32 0.64 11.49 -11.09
N TYR A 33 -0.59 11.15 -10.68
CA TYR A 33 -1.78 11.87 -11.13
C TYR A 33 -1.96 13.22 -10.42
N SER A 34 -2.79 14.09 -11.02
CA SER A 34 -3.17 15.38 -10.43
C SER A 34 -4.00 15.18 -9.17
N LEU A 35 -3.86 16.09 -8.20
CA LEU A 35 -4.70 16.16 -7.01
C LEU A 35 -5.70 17.32 -7.05
N ASP A 36 -5.88 17.92 -8.23
CA ASP A 36 -6.99 18.86 -8.45
C ASP A 36 -8.33 18.11 -8.26
N PRO A 37 -9.28 18.63 -7.46
CA PRO A 37 -10.50 17.90 -7.12
C PRO A 37 -11.32 17.40 -8.31
N GLU A 38 -11.42 18.19 -9.39
CA GLU A 38 -12.21 17.79 -10.57
C GLU A 38 -11.55 16.60 -11.29
N LEU A 39 -10.22 16.65 -11.44
CA LEU A 39 -9.44 15.59 -12.06
C LEU A 39 -9.37 14.33 -11.18
N VAL A 40 -9.33 14.50 -9.85
CA VAL A 40 -9.43 13.39 -8.90
C VAL A 40 -10.76 12.68 -9.07
N GLN A 41 -11.86 13.43 -9.10
CA GLN A 41 -13.20 12.87 -9.27
C GLN A 41 -13.34 12.11 -10.58
N GLU A 42 -12.95 12.73 -11.71
CA GLU A 42 -13.03 12.10 -13.03
C GLU A 42 -12.26 10.77 -13.05
N ARG A 43 -11.02 10.78 -12.55
CA ARG A 43 -10.13 9.61 -12.52
C ARG A 43 -10.67 8.52 -11.59
N ALA A 44 -11.12 8.88 -10.39
CA ALA A 44 -11.66 7.95 -9.43
C ALA A 44 -12.90 7.23 -9.99
N GLN A 45 -13.80 7.97 -10.64
CA GLN A 45 -14.96 7.37 -11.32
C GLN A 45 -14.56 6.51 -12.51
N GLU A 46 -13.51 6.87 -13.25
CA GLU A 46 -12.97 6.03 -14.33
C GLU A 46 -12.46 4.68 -13.80
N VAL A 47 -11.74 4.67 -12.68
CA VAL A 47 -11.25 3.45 -12.02
C VAL A 47 -12.42 2.53 -11.64
N VAL A 48 -13.51 3.10 -11.10
CA VAL A 48 -14.73 2.33 -10.78
C VAL A 48 -15.38 1.77 -12.05
N ARG A 49 -15.50 2.57 -13.13
CA ARG A 49 -16.03 2.10 -14.43
C ARG A 49 -15.19 0.98 -15.05
N GLN A 50 -13.89 0.94 -14.78
CA GLN A 50 -13.00 -0.16 -15.20
C GLN A 50 -13.16 -1.44 -14.35
N GLY A 51 -13.98 -1.41 -13.30
CA GLY A 51 -14.29 -2.56 -12.47
C GLY A 51 -13.34 -2.78 -11.30
N TYR A 52 -12.48 -1.82 -10.96
CA TYR A 52 -11.65 -1.90 -9.77
C TYR A 52 -12.49 -1.67 -8.52
N GLY A 53 -12.37 -2.56 -7.54
CA GLY A 53 -12.98 -2.41 -6.22
C GLY A 53 -12.17 -1.57 -5.24
N ALA A 54 -11.00 -1.05 -5.67
CA ALA A 54 -10.08 -0.34 -4.80
C ALA A 54 -9.17 0.64 -5.56
N THR A 55 -8.82 1.77 -4.94
CA THR A 55 -7.89 2.77 -5.50
C THR A 55 -6.93 3.32 -4.45
N LYS A 56 -5.66 3.53 -4.81
CA LYS A 56 -4.62 4.13 -3.95
C LYS A 56 -4.19 5.50 -4.45
N TRP A 57 -4.19 6.50 -3.57
CA TRP A 57 -3.82 7.88 -3.86
C TRP A 57 -2.73 8.38 -2.91
N PHE A 58 -1.99 9.40 -3.34
CA PHE A 58 -0.77 9.86 -2.68
C PHE A 58 -0.97 11.27 -2.16
N PHE A 59 -0.60 11.52 -0.90
CA PHE A 59 -0.60 12.85 -0.33
C PHE A 59 0.56 13.69 -0.88
N ARG A 60 0.39 15.02 -0.88
CA ARG A 60 1.45 15.97 -1.25
C ARG A 60 1.88 16.87 -0.10
N ASP A 61 1.01 17.01 0.91
CA ASP A 61 1.25 17.90 2.04
C ASP A 61 1.65 17.08 3.28
N GLY A 62 2.59 17.63 4.05
CA GLY A 62 3.14 17.00 5.24
C GLY A 62 3.17 17.94 6.46
N PRO A 63 3.93 17.58 7.51
CA PRO A 63 3.99 18.34 8.76
C PRO A 63 4.34 19.83 8.57
N THR A 64 5.21 20.14 7.61
CA THR A 64 5.66 21.50 7.30
C THR A 64 4.57 22.39 6.72
N ASP A 65 3.52 21.81 6.14
CA ASP A 65 2.38 22.55 5.57
C ASP A 65 1.32 22.92 6.62
N GLY A 66 1.49 22.42 7.84
CA GLY A 66 0.63 22.69 8.99
C GLY A 66 -0.85 22.36 8.74
N VAL A 67 -1.73 23.08 9.43
CA VAL A 67 -3.19 22.87 9.36
C VAL A 67 -3.74 23.09 7.94
N ALA A 68 -3.15 24.02 7.19
CA ALA A 68 -3.55 24.26 5.80
C ALA A 68 -3.30 23.02 4.94
N GLY A 69 -2.13 22.39 5.06
CA GLY A 69 -1.81 21.12 4.39
C GLY A 69 -2.75 19.97 4.80
N MET A 70 -3.04 19.84 6.10
CA MET A 70 -4.03 18.86 6.58
C MET A 70 -5.40 19.04 5.92
N HIS A 71 -5.88 20.29 5.80
CA HIS A 71 -7.14 20.56 5.11
C HIS A 71 -7.10 20.21 3.63
N ARG A 72 -5.95 20.37 2.94
CA ARG A 72 -5.80 19.96 1.53
C ARG A 72 -5.83 18.44 1.39
N ASN A 73 -5.06 17.72 2.22
CA ASN A 73 -5.09 16.26 2.27
C ASN A 73 -6.50 15.73 2.59
N LEU A 74 -7.20 16.33 3.55
CA LEU A 74 -8.57 15.90 3.89
C LEU A 74 -9.56 16.14 2.74
N ARG A 75 -9.40 17.24 1.99
CA ARG A 75 -10.20 17.47 0.78
C ARG A 75 -9.99 16.37 -0.26
N LEU A 76 -8.75 15.92 -0.48
CA LEU A 76 -8.48 14.77 -1.35
C LEU A 76 -9.26 13.53 -0.88
N VAL A 77 -9.15 13.17 0.40
CA VAL A 77 -9.84 11.98 0.95
C VAL A 77 -11.35 12.08 0.76
N ARG A 78 -11.93 13.24 1.09
CA ARG A 78 -13.35 13.50 0.91
C ARG A 78 -13.78 13.37 -0.55
N THR A 79 -13.08 14.04 -1.47
CA THR A 79 -13.38 13.96 -2.92
C THR A 79 -13.31 12.52 -3.42
N LEU A 80 -12.31 11.74 -2.98
CA LEU A 80 -12.21 10.33 -3.33
C LEU A 80 -13.44 9.55 -2.88
N ARG A 81 -13.79 9.64 -1.59
CA ARG A 81 -14.94 8.90 -1.04
C ARG A 81 -16.25 9.29 -1.71
N GLU A 82 -16.50 10.58 -1.93
CA GLU A 82 -17.68 11.08 -2.65
C GLU A 82 -17.71 10.58 -4.11
N SER A 83 -16.56 10.39 -4.74
CA SER A 83 -16.46 9.98 -6.15
C SER A 83 -16.64 8.48 -6.36
N VAL A 84 -16.11 7.64 -5.46
CA VAL A 84 -16.12 6.19 -5.61
C VAL A 84 -17.28 5.50 -4.90
N GLY A 85 -17.94 6.20 -3.97
CA GLY A 85 -19.02 5.64 -3.15
C GLY A 85 -18.51 4.87 -1.93
N PRO A 86 -19.42 4.28 -1.12
CA PRO A 86 -19.07 3.65 0.16
C PRO A 86 -18.40 2.28 0.01
N ASP A 87 -18.66 1.57 -1.09
CA ASP A 87 -18.28 0.15 -1.25
C ASP A 87 -16.90 -0.06 -1.89
N VAL A 88 -16.29 1.01 -2.42
CA VAL A 88 -14.96 0.96 -3.04
C VAL A 88 -13.91 1.31 -1.99
N ASP A 89 -12.87 0.49 -1.87
CA ASP A 89 -11.77 0.75 -0.95
C ASP A 89 -10.93 1.95 -1.43
N ILE A 90 -10.61 2.87 -0.50
CA ILE A 90 -9.63 3.93 -0.73
C ILE A 90 -8.41 3.68 0.14
N MET A 91 -7.23 3.75 -0.45
CA MET A 91 -5.94 3.63 0.23
C MET A 91 -5.17 4.94 0.05
N LEU A 92 -4.43 5.33 1.08
CA LEU A 92 -3.82 6.64 1.16
C LEU A 92 -2.35 6.50 1.50
N ASP A 93 -1.49 7.02 0.64
CA ASP A 93 -0.06 6.84 0.71
C ASP A 93 0.63 8.16 1.09
N ALA A 94 1.33 8.13 2.20
CA ALA A 94 2.07 9.27 2.72
C ALA A 94 3.54 9.28 2.26
N TRP A 95 4.02 8.22 1.62
CA TRP A 95 5.36 8.13 1.03
C TRP A 95 6.47 8.63 1.96
N MET A 96 6.47 8.14 3.20
CA MET A 96 7.44 8.46 4.26
C MET A 96 7.52 9.96 4.65
N SER A 97 6.53 10.77 4.28
CA SER A 97 6.59 12.23 4.39
C SER A 97 5.99 12.80 5.68
N TRP A 98 5.39 11.97 6.54
CA TRP A 98 4.77 12.42 7.77
C TRP A 98 5.59 12.04 9.01
N ASP A 99 5.12 12.52 10.16
CA ASP A 99 5.60 12.13 11.48
C ASP A 99 4.46 11.56 12.32
N VAL A 100 4.78 11.09 13.54
CA VAL A 100 3.78 10.49 14.45
C VAL A 100 2.65 11.47 14.79
N PRO A 101 2.92 12.71 15.26
CA PRO A 101 1.84 13.63 15.61
C PRO A 101 0.94 14.01 14.43
N TYR A 102 1.49 14.23 13.24
CA TYR A 102 0.74 14.55 12.05
C TYR A 102 -0.13 13.38 11.61
N THR A 103 0.43 12.16 11.64
CA THR A 103 -0.28 10.95 11.23
C THR A 103 -1.46 10.65 12.13
N ILE A 104 -1.29 10.72 13.46
CA ILE A 104 -2.39 10.51 14.43
C ILE A 104 -3.52 11.54 14.18
N GLN A 105 -3.14 12.80 13.97
CA GLN A 105 -4.10 13.88 13.70
C GLN A 105 -4.86 13.68 12.38
N MET A 106 -4.15 13.30 11.32
CA MET A 106 -4.76 13.05 10.01
C MET A 106 -5.65 11.80 10.04
N ALA A 107 -5.19 10.71 10.64
CA ALA A 107 -5.95 9.46 10.76
C ALA A 107 -7.30 9.67 11.46
N ALA A 108 -7.31 10.42 12.57
CA ALA A 108 -8.55 10.75 13.28
C ALA A 108 -9.51 11.60 12.43
N ARG A 109 -9.00 12.52 11.62
CA ARG A 109 -9.83 13.37 10.74
C ARG A 109 -10.42 12.62 9.55
N MET A 110 -9.72 11.60 9.06
CA MET A 110 -10.16 10.85 7.89
C MET A 110 -10.95 9.57 8.23
N GLU A 111 -11.13 9.25 9.52
CA GLU A 111 -11.80 8.03 9.98
C GLU A 111 -13.21 7.88 9.38
N GLU A 112 -13.96 8.99 9.26
CA GLU A 112 -15.31 9.00 8.66
C GLU A 112 -15.34 8.54 7.19
N TYR A 113 -14.22 8.66 6.47
CA TYR A 113 -14.11 8.24 5.07
C TYR A 113 -13.67 6.79 4.92
N MET A 114 -13.46 6.08 6.03
CA MET A 114 -13.12 4.65 6.09
C MET A 114 -12.00 4.26 5.10
N PRO A 115 -10.82 4.90 5.14
CA PRO A 115 -9.69 4.43 4.36
C PRO A 115 -9.31 3.01 4.78
N ARG A 116 -9.00 2.17 3.81
CA ARG A 116 -8.59 0.79 4.05
C ARG A 116 -7.23 0.72 4.73
N TRP A 117 -6.32 1.64 4.42
CA TRP A 117 -5.08 1.85 5.16
C TRP A 117 -4.46 3.23 4.89
N ILE A 118 -3.54 3.63 5.78
CA ILE A 118 -2.50 4.64 5.55
C ILE A 118 -1.18 3.92 5.30
N GLU A 119 -0.57 4.21 4.16
CA GLU A 119 0.68 3.60 3.70
C GLU A 119 1.86 4.51 3.95
N GLU A 120 2.94 3.89 4.44
CA GLU A 120 4.22 4.51 4.75
C GLU A 120 4.13 5.92 5.39
N PRO A 121 3.50 6.07 6.56
CA PRO A 121 3.39 7.37 7.22
C PRO A 121 4.75 7.96 7.59
N VAL A 122 5.73 7.12 7.92
CA VAL A 122 7.05 7.55 8.38
C VAL A 122 8.15 6.79 7.63
N LEU A 123 9.39 7.26 7.75
CA LEU A 123 10.57 6.61 7.19
C LEU A 123 10.66 5.13 7.61
N PRO A 124 11.09 4.21 6.72
CA PRO A 124 11.15 2.77 6.98
C PRO A 124 12.02 2.43 8.19
N ASP A 125 13.14 3.14 8.38
CA ASP A 125 14.03 2.98 9.53
C ASP A 125 13.36 3.24 10.88
N LYS A 126 12.20 3.90 10.90
CA LYS A 126 11.48 4.30 12.11
C LYS A 126 10.41 3.27 12.51
N ILE A 127 10.79 1.98 12.55
CA ILE A 127 9.89 0.86 12.92
C ILE A 127 9.14 1.11 14.24
N ALA A 128 9.81 1.67 15.25
CA ALA A 128 9.17 2.01 16.53
C ALA A 128 8.05 3.05 16.39
N GLN A 129 8.19 4.00 15.45
CA GLN A 129 7.17 5.00 15.16
C GLN A 129 5.98 4.41 14.41
N TYR A 130 6.20 3.46 13.48
CA TYR A 130 5.09 2.70 12.89
C TYR A 130 4.25 2.00 13.98
N ALA A 131 4.90 1.28 14.89
CA ALA A 131 4.22 0.60 16.00
C ALA A 131 3.51 1.57 16.95
N GLU A 132 4.10 2.75 17.19
CA GLU A 132 3.45 3.82 17.95
C GLU A 132 2.20 4.34 17.25
N ILE A 133 2.29 4.68 15.96
CA ILE A 133 1.15 5.17 15.16
C ILE A 133 0.04 4.13 15.18
N ARG A 134 0.33 2.88 14.82
CA ARG A 134 -0.66 1.81 14.74
C ARG A 134 -1.41 1.59 16.05
N ARG A 135 -0.76 1.76 17.20
CA ARG A 135 -1.43 1.67 18.52
C ARG A 135 -2.36 2.84 18.83
N ASN A 136 -2.19 3.98 18.16
CA ASN A 136 -2.89 5.23 18.46
C ASN A 136 -3.91 5.64 17.39
N VAL A 137 -4.04 4.89 16.30
CA VAL A 137 -5.00 5.17 15.23
C VAL A 137 -5.96 4.00 15.01
N ARG A 138 -7.13 4.29 14.46
CA ARG A 138 -8.11 3.27 14.06
C ARG A 138 -7.99 2.86 12.59
N VAL A 139 -7.42 3.74 11.77
CA VAL A 139 -7.14 3.44 10.37
C VAL A 139 -5.96 2.46 10.29
N PRO A 140 -6.08 1.32 9.59
CA PRO A 140 -4.99 0.36 9.47
C PRO A 140 -3.71 0.98 8.89
N ILE A 141 -2.55 0.49 9.32
CA ILE A 141 -1.25 0.94 8.81
C ILE A 141 -0.65 -0.10 7.89
N SER A 142 -0.15 0.33 6.74
CA SER A 142 0.58 -0.52 5.81
C SER A 142 1.98 0.01 5.52
N GLY A 143 2.87 -0.88 5.09
CA GLY A 143 4.20 -0.49 4.65
C GLY A 143 5.11 -1.69 4.40
N GLY A 144 6.41 -1.41 4.27
CA GLY A 144 7.43 -2.42 4.03
C GLY A 144 7.81 -2.58 2.56
N GLU A 145 7.40 -1.67 1.67
CA GLU A 145 7.89 -1.68 0.30
C GLU A 145 9.38 -1.36 0.25
N HIS A 146 9.87 -0.45 1.09
CA HIS A 146 11.28 -0.10 1.23
C HIS A 146 12.11 -1.06 2.12
N GLU A 147 11.53 -2.20 2.54
CA GLU A 147 12.26 -3.19 3.33
C GLU A 147 12.93 -4.27 2.47
N TYR A 148 14.14 -4.65 2.88
CA TYR A 148 14.96 -5.61 2.15
C TYR A 148 15.01 -6.96 2.86
N THR A 149 14.79 -8.03 2.09
CA THR A 149 14.83 -9.44 2.55
C THR A 149 13.84 -9.76 3.65
N ARG A 150 13.73 -11.04 4.04
CA ARG A 150 12.84 -11.45 5.16
C ARG A 150 13.17 -10.78 6.49
N TRP A 151 14.39 -10.29 6.69
CA TRP A 151 14.84 -9.77 7.97
C TRP A 151 14.25 -8.38 8.27
N GLY A 152 14.20 -7.49 7.29
CA GLY A 152 13.55 -6.18 7.43
C GLY A 152 12.05 -6.34 7.71
N LEU A 153 11.37 -7.16 6.91
CA LEU A 153 9.96 -7.46 7.13
C LEU A 153 9.71 -8.15 8.49
N LYS A 154 10.61 -9.03 8.95
CA LYS A 154 10.50 -9.62 10.29
C LYS A 154 10.58 -8.58 11.40
N ALA A 155 11.43 -7.57 11.26
CA ALA A 155 11.53 -6.50 12.24
C ALA A 155 10.21 -5.70 12.35
N LEU A 156 9.55 -5.41 11.22
CA LEU A 156 8.20 -4.82 11.22
C LEU A 156 7.18 -5.71 11.93
N MET A 157 7.20 -7.02 11.64
CA MET A 157 6.30 -8.01 12.26
C MET A 157 6.51 -8.13 13.77
N ASP A 158 7.76 -8.29 14.21
CA ASP A 158 8.13 -8.42 15.63
C ASP A 158 7.71 -7.18 16.44
N ALA A 159 7.82 -6.00 15.84
CA ALA A 159 7.40 -4.75 16.47
C ALA A 159 5.88 -4.53 16.45
N GLY A 160 5.12 -5.34 15.72
CA GLY A 160 3.69 -5.11 15.47
C GLY A 160 3.45 -3.78 14.76
N ALA A 161 4.30 -3.45 13.78
CA ALA A 161 4.39 -2.13 13.16
C ALA A 161 3.31 -1.87 12.10
N CYS A 162 2.84 -2.90 11.40
CA CYS A 162 1.87 -2.80 10.31
C CYS A 162 0.72 -3.79 10.47
N ASP A 163 -0.44 -3.45 9.92
CA ASP A 163 -1.58 -4.34 9.69
C ASP A 163 -1.50 -5.03 8.32
N VAL A 164 -0.83 -4.42 7.34
CA VAL A 164 -0.60 -4.96 6.00
C VAL A 164 0.85 -4.78 5.60
N LEU A 165 1.48 -5.85 5.12
CA LEU A 165 2.86 -5.82 4.63
C LEU A 165 2.89 -5.72 3.10
N GLN A 166 3.75 -4.85 2.57
CA GLN A 166 3.79 -4.50 1.15
C GLN A 166 5.16 -4.64 0.48
N PRO A 167 5.92 -5.74 0.69
CA PRO A 167 7.25 -5.90 0.12
C PRO A 167 7.23 -5.80 -1.42
N ASP A 168 8.21 -5.07 -1.97
CA ASP A 168 8.48 -5.07 -3.41
C ASP A 168 9.27 -6.32 -3.80
N ILE A 169 8.83 -7.03 -4.84
CA ILE A 169 9.48 -8.27 -5.26
C ILE A 169 10.92 -8.07 -5.76
N TYR A 170 11.23 -6.93 -6.38
CA TYR A 170 12.56 -6.62 -6.90
C TYR A 170 13.49 -6.17 -5.78
N TRP A 171 13.01 -5.40 -4.81
CA TRP A 171 13.84 -4.92 -3.71
C TRP A 171 14.03 -5.98 -2.62
N ALA A 172 12.98 -6.72 -2.28
CA ALA A 172 13.03 -7.70 -1.21
C ALA A 172 13.90 -8.93 -1.53
N GLY A 173 14.40 -9.10 -2.77
CA GLY A 173 15.31 -10.19 -3.14
C GLY A 173 14.73 -11.25 -4.08
N GLY A 174 13.66 -10.90 -4.82
CA GLY A 174 13.07 -11.75 -5.85
C GLY A 174 12.13 -12.82 -5.32
N ILE A 175 11.57 -13.61 -6.25
CA ILE A 175 10.54 -14.63 -5.98
C ILE A 175 10.95 -15.62 -4.87
N SER A 176 12.21 -16.08 -4.86
CA SER A 176 12.66 -17.04 -3.85
C SER A 176 12.60 -16.44 -2.44
N GLU A 177 12.98 -15.18 -2.30
CA GLU A 177 12.94 -14.49 -1.01
C GLU A 177 11.50 -14.15 -0.61
N MET A 178 10.67 -13.75 -1.58
CA MET A 178 9.24 -13.54 -1.37
C MET A 178 8.51 -14.77 -0.86
N MET A 179 8.81 -15.98 -1.35
CA MET A 179 8.19 -17.20 -0.82
C MET A 179 8.48 -17.40 0.67
N LYS A 180 9.68 -17.06 1.12
CA LYS A 180 10.05 -17.14 2.54
C LYS A 180 9.42 -16.01 3.35
N ILE A 181 9.29 -14.81 2.78
CA ILE A 181 8.56 -13.70 3.41
C ILE A 181 7.09 -14.09 3.62
N CYS A 182 6.42 -14.63 2.61
CA CYS A 182 5.03 -15.08 2.73
C CYS A 182 4.86 -16.17 3.78
N ALA A 183 5.77 -17.16 3.81
CA ALA A 183 5.75 -18.22 4.82
C ALA A 183 6.01 -17.70 6.24
N LEU A 184 6.83 -16.64 6.38
CA LEU A 184 7.05 -15.99 7.67
C LEU A 184 5.81 -15.21 8.09
N ALA A 185 5.26 -14.37 7.21
CA ALA A 185 4.08 -13.55 7.48
C ALA A 185 2.85 -14.40 7.87
N SER A 186 2.72 -15.62 7.33
CA SER A 186 1.64 -16.54 7.75
C SER A 186 1.74 -16.98 9.21
N ALA A 187 2.91 -16.93 9.84
CA ALA A 187 3.04 -17.23 11.27
C ALA A 187 2.61 -16.06 12.17
N TYR A 188 2.46 -14.86 11.60
CA TYR A 188 1.99 -13.65 12.29
C TYR A 188 0.55 -13.28 11.92
N ASP A 189 -0.11 -14.10 11.09
CA ASP A 189 -1.44 -13.83 10.53
C ASP A 189 -1.56 -12.46 9.83
N LEU A 190 -0.46 -11.99 9.20
CA LEU A 190 -0.43 -10.71 8.50
C LEU A 190 -0.63 -10.88 6.98
N PRO A 191 -1.53 -10.10 6.37
CA PRO A 191 -1.71 -10.09 4.93
C PRO A 191 -0.50 -9.48 4.22
N ILE A 192 -0.13 -10.08 3.09
CA ILE A 192 0.87 -9.58 2.16
C ILE A 192 0.16 -9.07 0.90
N ILE A 193 0.31 -7.78 0.63
CA ILE A 193 -0.16 -7.14 -0.61
C ILE A 193 1.05 -6.50 -1.28
N LEU A 194 1.62 -7.20 -2.26
CA LEU A 194 2.84 -6.75 -2.94
C LEU A 194 2.67 -5.35 -3.51
N THR A 195 3.63 -4.46 -3.25
CA THR A 195 3.76 -3.26 -4.08
C THR A 195 4.21 -3.70 -5.48
N ALA A 196 3.73 -2.99 -6.50
CA ALA A 196 4.04 -3.33 -7.88
C ALA A 196 4.23 -2.06 -8.69
N ILE A 197 5.43 -1.48 -8.62
CA ILE A 197 5.88 -0.51 -9.62
C ILE A 197 6.36 -1.31 -10.83
N LEU A 198 5.40 -1.78 -11.63
CA LEU A 198 5.71 -2.41 -12.91
C LEU A 198 6.33 -1.36 -13.83
N HIS A 199 7.66 -1.34 -13.87
CA HIS A 199 8.38 -0.68 -14.94
C HIS A 199 7.88 -1.29 -16.25
N ARG A 200 7.23 -0.50 -17.09
CA ARG A 200 7.05 -0.91 -18.48
C ARG A 200 8.46 -1.22 -18.99
N PRO A 201 8.75 -2.44 -19.47
CA PRO A 201 10.02 -2.66 -20.14
C PRO A 201 10.09 -1.62 -21.26
N ALA A 202 11.19 -0.88 -21.31
CA ALA A 202 11.47 -0.04 -22.46
C ALA A 202 11.27 -0.92 -23.70
N ARG A 203 10.42 -0.48 -24.64
CA ARG A 203 10.35 -1.12 -25.94
C ARG A 203 11.74 -0.94 -26.55
N ILE A 204 12.54 -2.01 -26.55
CA ILE A 204 13.77 -2.11 -27.33
C ILE A 204 13.37 -2.51 -28.74
#